data_AF-A0A6N9SHF2-F1
#
_entry.id   AF-A0A6N9SHF2-F1
#
_cell.length_a   1.000
_cell.length_b   1.000
_cell.length_c   1.000
_cell.angle_alpha   90.00
_cell.angle_beta   90.00
_cell.angle_gamma   90.00
#
_symmetry.space_group_name_H-M   'P 1'
#
loop_
_entity.id
_entity.type
_entity.pdbx_description
1 polymer ?
#
loop_
_entity_poly.entity_id
_entity_poly.type
_entity_poly.pdbx_seq_one_letter_code
_entity_poly.pdbx_strand_id
1 'polypeptide(L)'
;MSTDKEEFALYCEAKNDKVRKRLGIKGGFYWTTAKKLSVAISRCITAMDDNDYDEDDFKKPVRVNLPVVDDLPPEGVFDTEFCNRYEKGGKDGITMTFIGPSPSVQDKPASTDNTNINGEAMTEIEESMLLPVSGQELPIRWLAQHGSEKPVTHVSRDELQALHIARAEELPAVTALAISHKTSLLDSLEIRDLHKLVRDTDKVFPNPGNSDLGLITAFFEAYLDADYTDRGLLTKEWMKGNRVSRITRTASGANAGGGNKTDRNPNLVHTLDTLDVEIAAATLPMDFNIYEIPGSVYRRAKEVVLNKESPFKEWSAALRATPGILDYSRAAIFALIRSAHPEFYHYPGRLQGYINAYLTETDHENPSKETLTAARHTPEKDILEEINREVVTERETEEEKPQPSDAMAGEQATTETMEPDTTEHGQNAQSLDAQSQVSSANQVKVTADEVNKIMQAANISQPDADKLLAVSRGEFVEGISDPNDPKWVKGIQTRDSVNQNQHESERNDQKAEQNSPNALQNEPETKQSEPVAQQEVEKVCTACGQTGGGNCPDCG
;
A
#
# COMPACT_ATOMS: atom_id res chain seq x y z
N MET A 1 93.19 22.62 28.07
CA MET A 1 92.43 21.41 27.68
C MET A 1 91.77 21.73 26.35
N SER A 2 91.68 20.78 25.41
CA SER A 2 90.78 20.95 24.26
C SER A 2 89.34 21.09 24.79
N THR A 3 88.64 22.09 24.27
CA THR A 3 87.20 22.34 24.52
C THR A 3 86.33 21.83 23.38
N ASP A 4 86.95 21.13 22.44
CA ASP A 4 86.36 20.75 21.16
C ASP A 4 85.35 19.64 21.44
N LYS A 5 84.07 19.96 21.20
CA LYS A 5 83.01 18.97 21.17
C LYS A 5 82.93 18.44 19.73
N GLU A 6 82.59 17.17 19.60
CA GLU A 6 82.42 16.49 18.34
C GLU A 6 80.94 16.09 18.18
N GLU A 7 80.44 16.12 16.95
CA GLU A 7 79.08 15.71 16.59
C GLU A 7 79.04 14.20 16.38
N PHE A 8 78.22 13.50 17.16
CA PHE A 8 78.05 12.06 17.06
C PHE A 8 76.63 11.74 16.57
N ALA A 9 76.53 11.33 15.31
CA ALA A 9 75.33 10.69 14.78
C ALA A 9 75.39 9.17 15.01
N LEU A 10 74.28 8.60 15.48
CA LEU A 10 74.13 7.21 15.89
C LEU A 10 72.90 6.60 15.20
N TYR A 11 73.07 5.39 14.67
CA TYR A 11 71.99 4.57 14.13
C TYR A 11 71.79 3.34 15.01
N CYS A 12 70.56 3.12 15.44
CA CYS A 12 70.17 2.07 16.38
C CYS A 12 69.20 1.12 15.66
N GLU A 13 69.70 -0.04 15.24
CA GLU A 13 68.95 -0.99 14.43
C GLU A 13 68.04 -1.87 15.30
N ALA A 14 66.82 -2.18 14.89
CA ALA A 14 65.99 -3.14 15.62
C ALA A 14 66.70 -4.51 15.72
N LYS A 15 66.73 -5.12 16.90
CA LYS A 15 67.55 -6.30 17.23
C LYS A 15 67.24 -7.53 16.38
N ASN A 16 65.97 -7.72 16.01
CA ASN A 16 65.47 -8.76 15.11
C ASN A 16 64.06 -8.44 14.60
N ASP A 17 63.56 -9.19 13.62
CA ASP A 17 62.27 -8.92 12.97
C ASP A 17 61.05 -9.01 13.91
N LYS A 18 61.17 -9.72 15.05
CA LYS A 18 60.11 -9.75 16.07
C LYS A 18 59.96 -8.37 16.74
N VAL A 19 61.06 -7.70 17.05
CA VAL A 19 61.05 -6.31 17.54
C VAL A 19 60.50 -5.38 16.46
N ARG A 20 61.02 -5.46 15.22
CA ARG A 20 60.56 -4.65 14.09
C ARG A 20 59.04 -4.73 13.89
N LYS A 21 58.46 -5.93 14.00
CA LYS A 21 57.00 -6.15 13.90
C LYS A 21 56.20 -5.71 15.13
N ARG A 22 56.78 -5.70 16.34
CA ARG A 22 56.11 -5.22 17.56
C ARG A 22 56.10 -3.69 17.65
N LEU A 23 57.22 -3.04 17.31
CA LEU A 23 57.39 -1.59 17.40
C LEU A 23 57.03 -0.83 16.12
N GLY A 24 56.85 -1.52 14.98
CA GLY A 24 56.58 -0.92 13.66
C GLY A 24 57.80 -0.30 12.97
N ILE A 25 58.91 -0.07 13.69
CA ILE A 25 60.09 0.68 13.24
C ILE A 25 61.24 -0.22 12.75
N LYS A 26 61.98 0.23 11.74
CA LYS A 26 63.23 -0.43 11.28
C LYS A 26 64.39 -0.27 12.28
N GLY A 27 64.40 0.87 12.96
CA GLY A 27 65.44 1.36 13.87
C GLY A 27 65.17 2.84 14.18
N GLY A 28 66.09 3.50 14.89
CA GLY A 28 66.04 4.93 15.15
C GLY A 28 67.39 5.62 14.95
N PHE A 29 67.33 6.91 14.62
CA PHE A 29 68.47 7.79 14.43
C PHE A 29 68.52 8.83 15.55
N TYR A 30 69.73 9.16 15.99
CA TYR A 30 69.98 10.10 17.08
C TYR A 30 71.27 10.85 16.81
N TRP A 31 71.35 12.14 17.18
CA TRP A 31 72.63 12.85 17.17
C TRP A 31 72.80 13.81 18.35
N THR A 32 74.05 13.98 18.81
CA THR A 32 74.39 14.96 19.85
C THR A 32 75.83 15.45 19.77
N THR A 33 76.03 16.69 20.22
CA THR A 33 77.31 17.37 20.38
C THR A 33 77.92 17.00 21.74
N ALA A 34 78.94 16.13 21.75
CA ALA A 34 79.53 15.56 22.97
C ALA A 34 81.07 15.62 22.99
N LYS A 35 81.69 15.30 24.14
CA LYS A 35 83.17 15.23 24.27
C LYS A 35 83.77 13.87 23.96
N LYS A 36 82.94 12.81 23.88
CA LYS A 36 83.31 11.41 23.66
C LYS A 36 82.11 10.63 23.13
N LEU A 37 82.36 9.66 22.24
CA LEU A 37 81.33 8.74 21.73
C LEU A 37 80.54 8.03 22.85
N SER A 38 81.19 7.63 23.94
CA SER A 38 80.50 6.98 25.08
C SER A 38 79.44 7.87 25.73
N VAL A 39 79.63 9.20 25.74
CA VAL A 39 78.67 10.15 26.30
C VAL A 39 77.49 10.36 25.33
N ALA A 40 77.75 10.32 24.01
CA ALA A 40 76.69 10.34 23.01
C ALA A 40 75.82 9.07 23.07
N ILE A 41 76.44 7.88 23.24
CA ILE A 41 75.71 6.61 23.39
C ILE A 41 74.84 6.62 24.66
N SER A 42 75.37 7.03 25.82
CA SER A 42 74.55 7.11 27.04
C SER A 42 73.35 8.07 26.91
N ARG A 43 73.51 9.21 26.23
CA ARG A 43 72.39 10.13 25.96
C ARG A 43 71.40 9.58 24.94
N CYS A 44 71.87 8.80 23.97
CA CYS A 44 71.02 8.11 23.00
C CYS A 44 70.10 7.09 23.68
N ILE A 45 70.62 6.37 24.69
CA ILE A 45 69.83 5.43 25.51
C ILE A 45 68.78 6.19 26.33
N THR A 46 69.16 7.27 27.01
CA THR A 46 68.17 8.11 27.72
C THR A 46 67.09 8.66 26.78
N ALA A 47 67.44 9.03 25.54
CA ALA A 47 66.47 9.45 24.53
C ALA A 47 65.61 8.31 23.96
N MET A 48 66.01 7.04 24.10
CA MET A 48 65.12 5.89 23.87
C MET A 48 64.14 5.75 25.04
N ASP A 49 64.63 5.76 26.28
CA ASP A 49 63.82 5.67 27.51
C ASP A 49 62.75 6.78 27.55
N ASP A 50 63.13 8.03 27.23
CA ASP A 50 62.26 9.21 27.16
C ASP A 50 61.19 9.13 26.04
N ASN A 51 61.28 8.14 25.14
CA ASN A 51 60.34 7.87 24.03
C ASN A 51 59.71 6.46 24.13
N ASP A 52 59.63 5.88 25.33
CA ASP A 52 59.06 4.55 25.62
C ASP A 52 59.74 3.37 24.88
N TYR A 53 61.03 3.51 24.51
CA TYR A 53 61.82 2.49 23.84
C TYR A 53 62.89 1.86 24.75
N ASP A 54 62.90 0.52 24.86
CA ASP A 54 63.88 -0.26 25.64
C ASP A 54 65.22 -0.40 24.89
N GLU A 55 66.37 -0.14 25.52
CA GLU A 55 67.71 -0.38 24.91
C GLU A 55 67.84 -1.83 24.41
N ASP A 56 67.28 -2.79 25.14
CA ASP A 56 67.41 -4.22 24.87
C ASP A 56 66.56 -4.68 23.66
N ASP A 57 65.81 -3.78 23.03
CA ASP A 57 65.14 -3.99 21.74
C ASP A 57 66.02 -3.64 20.52
N PHE A 58 67.16 -2.98 20.72
CA PHE A 58 68.05 -2.54 19.64
C PHE A 58 69.38 -3.31 19.60
N LYS A 59 70.07 -3.20 18.46
CA LYS A 59 71.50 -3.50 18.34
C LYS A 59 72.28 -2.28 18.84
N LYS A 60 73.44 -2.53 19.46
CA LYS A 60 74.32 -1.48 20.01
C LYS A 60 74.49 -0.32 19.02
N PRO A 61 74.29 0.95 19.44
CA PRO A 61 74.32 2.11 18.55
C PRO A 61 75.60 2.17 17.70
N VAL A 62 75.43 2.25 16.37
CA VAL A 62 76.53 2.33 15.40
C VAL A 62 76.72 3.79 15.00
N ARG A 63 77.95 4.30 15.05
CA ARG A 63 78.23 5.65 14.54
C ARG A 63 78.05 5.69 13.03
N VAL A 64 77.29 6.66 12.57
CA VAL A 64 77.10 7.02 11.15
C VAL A 64 77.65 8.42 10.89
N ASN A 65 77.82 8.78 9.63
CA ASN A 65 78.13 10.16 9.25
C ASN A 65 76.91 11.06 9.51
N LEU A 66 77.12 12.26 10.06
CA LEU A 66 76.03 13.21 10.28
C LEU A 66 75.46 13.67 8.92
N PRO A 67 74.16 13.48 8.63
CA PRO A 67 73.57 13.86 7.35
C PRO A 67 73.37 15.39 7.28
N VAL A 68 73.80 16.00 6.19
CA VAL A 68 73.51 17.42 5.90
C VAL A 68 72.25 17.48 5.05
N VAL A 69 71.09 17.49 5.72
CA VAL A 69 69.76 17.44 5.12
C VAL A 69 68.79 18.37 5.86
N ASP A 70 67.82 18.94 5.15
CA ASP A 70 66.90 19.95 5.71
C ASP A 70 65.89 19.36 6.73
N ASP A 71 65.69 18.04 6.72
CA ASP A 71 64.76 17.30 7.59
C ASP A 71 65.45 16.48 8.69
N LEU A 72 66.67 16.88 9.08
CA LEU A 72 67.41 16.30 10.21
C LEU A 72 66.67 16.59 11.54
N PRO A 73 66.46 15.60 12.42
CA PRO A 73 65.80 15.81 13.71
C PRO A 73 66.59 16.75 14.64
N PRO A 74 65.95 17.37 15.65
CA PRO A 74 66.65 18.23 16.62
C PRO A 74 67.73 17.48 17.41
N GLU A 75 68.77 18.20 17.87
CA GLU A 75 69.83 17.60 18.68
C GLU A 75 69.25 16.96 19.95
N GLY A 76 69.58 15.69 20.20
CA GLY A 76 69.13 14.95 21.38
C GLY A 76 67.78 14.24 21.25
N VAL A 77 67.10 14.30 20.10
CA VAL A 77 65.88 13.53 19.83
C VAL A 77 66.24 12.17 19.22
N PHE A 78 65.50 11.12 19.62
CA PHE A 78 65.54 9.79 19.01
C PHE A 78 64.42 9.68 17.97
N ASP A 79 64.76 9.75 16.68
CA ASP A 79 63.80 9.80 15.57
C ASP A 79 63.79 8.47 14.78
N THR A 80 62.64 7.82 14.78
CA THR A 80 62.39 6.56 14.04
C THR A 80 61.85 6.78 12.63
N GLU A 81 61.20 7.92 12.37
CA GLU A 81 60.71 8.30 11.05
C GLU A 81 61.84 8.75 10.11
N PHE A 82 62.91 9.33 10.66
CA PHE A 82 64.16 9.54 9.91
C PHE A 82 64.69 8.22 9.35
N CYS A 83 64.57 7.11 10.08
CA CYS A 83 64.93 5.76 9.60
C CYS A 83 63.90 5.12 8.65
N ASN A 84 62.73 5.73 8.44
CA ASN A 84 61.83 5.37 7.35
C ASN A 84 62.22 6.07 6.04
N ARG A 85 62.74 7.31 6.12
CA ARG A 85 63.19 8.13 4.97
C ARG A 85 64.66 7.94 4.59
N TYR A 86 65.51 7.49 5.50
CA TYR A 86 66.95 7.30 5.28
C TYR A 86 67.44 5.95 5.79
N GLU A 87 68.32 5.30 5.02
CA GLU A 87 68.94 4.02 5.40
C GLU A 87 70.48 4.09 5.28
N LYS A 88 71.19 3.24 6.04
CA LYS A 88 72.65 3.13 5.98
C LYS A 88 73.08 2.65 4.60
N GLY A 89 73.72 3.54 3.84
CA GLY A 89 74.17 3.28 2.48
C GLY A 89 75.54 3.91 2.21
N GLY A 90 75.72 4.42 0.99
CA GLY A 90 77.01 4.86 0.48
C GLY A 90 77.97 3.70 0.17
N LYS A 91 79.16 4.02 -0.36
CA LYS A 91 80.23 3.03 -0.62
C LYS A 91 81.02 2.65 0.64
N ASP A 92 80.76 3.38 1.72
CA ASP A 92 81.33 3.33 3.06
C ASP A 92 80.44 2.58 4.06
N GLY A 93 79.15 2.39 3.75
CA GLY A 93 78.19 1.64 4.58
C GLY A 93 77.74 2.35 5.86
N ILE A 94 78.18 3.60 6.08
CA ILE A 94 77.89 4.43 7.26
C ILE A 94 77.32 5.81 6.91
N THR A 95 77.05 6.08 5.63
CA THR A 95 76.40 7.32 5.18
C THR A 95 74.90 7.08 5.04
N MET A 96 74.08 7.82 5.80
CA MET A 96 72.63 7.77 5.66
C MET A 96 72.25 8.29 4.27
N THR A 97 71.60 7.44 3.48
CA THR A 97 71.22 7.72 2.08
C THR A 97 69.71 7.90 2.00
N PHE A 98 69.25 8.95 1.32
CA PHE A 98 67.83 9.26 1.18
C PHE A 98 67.12 8.20 0.33
N ILE A 99 66.08 7.61 0.89
CA ILE A 99 65.09 6.82 0.18
C ILE A 99 63.97 7.80 -0.19
N GLY A 100 63.86 8.13 -1.48
CA GLY A 100 62.97 9.20 -1.96
C GLY A 100 61.49 8.97 -1.60
N PRO A 101 60.67 10.05 -1.59
CA PRO A 101 59.26 9.98 -1.19
C PRO A 101 58.48 9.03 -2.11
N SER A 102 58.21 7.82 -1.60
CA SER A 102 57.82 6.60 -2.31
C SER A 102 57.05 6.76 -3.65
N PRO A 103 57.74 6.70 -4.81
CA PRO A 103 57.14 6.87 -6.12
C PRO A 103 57.47 5.68 -7.06
N SER A 104 56.95 4.48 -6.78
CA SER A 104 57.22 3.29 -7.61
C SER A 104 56.10 2.25 -7.58
N VAL A 105 54.98 2.58 -8.25
CA VAL A 105 54.21 1.58 -9.00
C VAL A 105 54.69 1.68 -10.45
N GLN A 106 55.02 0.54 -11.07
CA GLN A 106 55.81 0.41 -12.32
C GLN A 106 57.28 0.93 -12.17
N ASP A 107 58.34 0.28 -12.68
CA ASP A 107 58.46 -0.96 -13.45
C ASP A 107 59.51 -1.92 -12.84
N LYS A 108 59.04 -3.08 -12.36
CA LYS A 108 59.81 -4.33 -12.22
C LYS A 108 58.79 -5.49 -12.16
N PRO A 109 59.08 -6.68 -12.70
CA PRO A 109 58.11 -7.78 -12.70
C PRO A 109 57.77 -8.20 -11.26
N ALA A 110 56.53 -8.61 -11.05
CA ALA A 110 55.94 -8.83 -9.74
C ALA A 110 56.81 -9.72 -8.84
N SER A 111 57.33 -9.14 -7.75
CA SER A 111 57.73 -9.92 -6.60
C SER A 111 56.49 -10.19 -5.76
N THR A 112 55.99 -11.41 -5.89
CA THR A 112 55.49 -12.24 -4.77
C THR A 112 55.96 -11.69 -3.40
N ASP A 113 55.10 -11.39 -2.42
CA ASP A 113 53.72 -11.87 -2.22
C ASP A 113 52.76 -10.76 -1.72
N ASN A 114 51.95 -10.20 -2.64
CA ASN A 114 50.66 -9.56 -2.30
C ASN A 114 49.53 -10.62 -2.24
N THR A 115 49.88 -11.88 -2.00
CA THR A 115 49.07 -13.04 -2.31
C THR A 115 48.49 -13.68 -1.05
N ASN A 116 47.35 -14.36 -1.19
CA ASN A 116 46.86 -15.22 -0.12
C ASN A 116 47.71 -16.50 0.00
N ILE A 117 47.34 -17.37 0.93
CA ILE A 117 48.03 -18.64 1.22
C ILE A 117 48.07 -19.59 -0.02
N ASN A 118 47.26 -19.34 -1.05
CA ASN A 118 47.18 -20.12 -2.29
C ASN A 118 47.98 -19.49 -3.46
N GLY A 119 48.43 -18.24 -3.36
CA GLY A 119 49.12 -17.51 -4.43
C GLY A 119 48.25 -16.55 -5.25
N GLU A 120 46.98 -16.33 -4.88
CA GLU A 120 46.03 -15.43 -5.57
C GLU A 120 46.21 -13.98 -5.07
N ALA A 121 46.17 -12.95 -5.91
CA ALA A 121 46.50 -11.58 -5.50
C ALA A 121 45.40 -10.94 -4.64
N MET A 122 45.77 -10.24 -3.57
CA MET A 122 44.86 -9.50 -2.68
C MET A 122 43.85 -8.61 -3.42
N THR A 123 44.25 -7.94 -4.50
CA THR A 123 43.36 -7.10 -5.31
C THR A 123 42.32 -7.91 -6.07
N GLU A 124 42.72 -9.04 -6.69
CA GLU A 124 41.80 -9.97 -7.36
C GLU A 124 40.83 -10.61 -6.34
N ILE A 125 41.31 -10.86 -5.12
CA ILE A 125 40.50 -11.34 -4.00
C ILE A 125 39.49 -10.27 -3.58
N GLU A 126 39.92 -9.03 -3.31
CA GLU A 126 39.05 -7.91 -2.93
C GLU A 126 38.00 -7.57 -4.02
N GLU A 127 38.33 -7.75 -5.29
CA GLU A 127 37.39 -7.62 -6.42
C GLU A 127 36.40 -8.81 -6.47
N SER A 128 36.84 -10.02 -6.11
CA SER A 128 35.96 -11.21 -6.01
C SER A 128 35.12 -11.29 -4.73
N MET A 129 35.41 -10.46 -3.71
CA MET A 129 34.69 -10.47 -2.44
C MET A 129 33.28 -9.89 -2.56
N LEU A 130 32.27 -10.73 -2.32
CA LEU A 130 30.88 -10.32 -2.33
C LEU A 130 30.50 -9.60 -1.02
N LEU A 131 30.00 -8.37 -1.14
CA LEU A 131 29.63 -7.48 -0.05
C LEU A 131 28.17 -7.74 0.38
N PRO A 132 27.86 -7.84 1.70
CA PRO A 132 26.52 -8.12 2.17
C PRO A 132 25.57 -6.93 1.95
N VAL A 133 24.47 -7.18 1.24
CA VAL A 133 23.41 -6.18 0.97
C VAL A 133 22.73 -5.74 2.26
N SER A 134 22.61 -6.62 3.26
CA SER A 134 21.98 -6.31 4.55
C SER A 134 22.69 -5.23 5.38
N GLY A 135 23.96 -4.92 5.07
CA GLY A 135 24.70 -3.81 5.71
C GLY A 135 24.55 -2.46 5.01
N GLN A 136 23.81 -2.40 3.89
CA GLN A 136 23.64 -1.18 3.09
C GLN A 136 22.41 -0.38 3.54
N GLU A 137 22.34 0.89 3.12
CA GLU A 137 21.16 1.73 3.35
C GLU A 137 19.90 1.15 2.70
N LEU A 138 18.73 1.41 3.30
CA LEU A 138 17.47 0.81 2.87
C LEU A 138 17.09 1.02 1.38
N PRO A 139 17.35 2.19 0.74
CA PRO A 139 17.12 2.35 -0.70
C PRO A 139 17.99 1.44 -1.57
N ILE A 140 19.24 1.15 -1.16
CA ILE A 140 20.17 0.25 -1.86
C ILE A 140 19.78 -1.21 -1.60
N ARG A 141 19.38 -1.53 -0.36
CA ARG A 141 18.76 -2.83 -0.03
C ARG A 141 17.52 -3.10 -0.89
N TRP A 142 16.69 -2.08 -1.14
CA TRP A 142 15.50 -2.16 -2.00
C TRP A 142 15.87 -2.41 -3.47
N LEU A 143 16.73 -1.57 -4.05
CA LEU A 143 17.19 -1.68 -5.43
C LEU A 143 17.82 -3.05 -5.72
N ALA A 144 18.65 -3.56 -4.80
CA ALA A 144 19.26 -4.88 -4.92
C ALA A 144 18.24 -6.04 -5.03
N GLN A 145 16.97 -5.84 -4.64
CA GLN A 145 15.92 -6.85 -4.83
C GLN A 145 15.02 -6.59 -6.05
N HIS A 146 15.04 -5.38 -6.61
CA HIS A 146 14.15 -4.97 -7.69
C HIS A 146 14.42 -5.79 -8.96
N GLY A 147 13.37 -6.30 -9.60
CA GLY A 147 13.48 -7.15 -10.79
C GLY A 147 14.13 -8.54 -10.59
N SER A 148 14.70 -8.85 -9.42
CA SER A 148 15.37 -10.14 -9.18
C SER A 148 14.39 -11.31 -9.02
N GLU A 149 14.79 -12.50 -9.49
CA GLU A 149 14.06 -13.75 -9.27
C GLU A 149 14.20 -14.28 -7.82
N LYS A 150 15.31 -13.92 -7.13
CA LYS A 150 15.72 -14.50 -5.84
C LYS A 150 16.25 -13.41 -4.88
N PRO A 151 16.17 -13.60 -3.55
CA PRO A 151 16.73 -12.64 -2.59
C PRO A 151 18.23 -12.45 -2.78
N VAL A 152 18.65 -11.24 -3.14
CA VAL A 152 20.06 -10.87 -3.34
C VAL A 152 20.63 -10.49 -1.98
N THR A 153 21.39 -11.41 -1.39
CA THR A 153 21.98 -11.25 -0.05
C THR A 153 23.36 -10.59 -0.08
N HIS A 154 24.11 -10.79 -1.16
CA HIS A 154 25.43 -10.21 -1.40
C HIS A 154 25.53 -9.80 -2.88
N VAL A 155 26.40 -8.82 -3.16
CA VAL A 155 26.69 -8.27 -4.49
C VAL A 155 28.20 -8.05 -4.64
N SER A 156 28.72 -7.96 -5.86
CA SER A 156 30.11 -7.53 -6.10
C SER A 156 30.31 -6.05 -5.73
N ARG A 157 31.57 -5.61 -5.67
CA ARG A 157 31.91 -4.20 -5.44
C ARG A 157 31.37 -3.28 -6.55
N ASP A 158 31.48 -3.72 -7.80
CA ASP A 158 31.00 -2.98 -8.97
C ASP A 158 29.47 -2.95 -9.03
N GLU A 159 28.80 -4.05 -8.68
CA GLU A 159 27.34 -4.11 -8.55
C GLU A 159 26.84 -3.16 -7.45
N LEU A 160 27.52 -3.10 -6.29
CA LEU A 160 27.18 -2.14 -5.24
C LEU A 160 27.37 -0.69 -5.70
N GLN A 161 28.45 -0.39 -6.41
CA GLN A 161 28.67 0.94 -6.99
C GLN A 161 27.61 1.30 -8.04
N ALA A 162 27.20 0.34 -8.88
CA ALA A 162 26.12 0.51 -9.84
C ALA A 162 24.77 0.80 -9.14
N LEU A 163 24.44 0.09 -8.06
CA LEU A 163 23.24 0.34 -7.25
C LEU A 163 23.25 1.75 -6.62
N HIS A 164 24.39 2.26 -6.18
CA HIS A 164 24.51 3.64 -5.67
C HIS A 164 24.29 4.71 -6.75
N ILE A 165 24.64 4.42 -8.01
CA ILE A 165 24.36 5.31 -9.16
C ILE A 165 22.88 5.21 -9.54
N ALA A 166 22.37 3.99 -9.73
CA ALA A 166 20.98 3.68 -10.06
C ALA A 166 19.96 4.26 -9.06
N ARG A 167 20.37 4.52 -7.80
CA ARG A 167 19.53 5.20 -6.80
C ARG A 167 19.00 6.57 -7.25
N ALA A 168 19.71 7.29 -8.11
CA ALA A 168 19.26 8.59 -8.62
C ALA A 168 18.45 8.50 -9.93
N GLU A 169 18.61 7.41 -10.70
CA GLU A 169 18.12 7.30 -12.08
C GLU A 169 16.99 6.26 -12.22
N GLU A 170 17.09 5.13 -11.53
CA GLU A 170 16.17 4.00 -11.62
C GLU A 170 15.16 3.94 -10.48
N LEU A 171 15.53 4.35 -9.25
CA LEU A 171 14.59 4.33 -8.11
C LEU A 171 13.54 5.44 -8.23
N PRO A 172 12.26 5.13 -8.45
CA PRO A 172 11.27 6.17 -8.70
C PRO A 172 11.04 7.02 -7.45
N ALA A 173 11.04 8.36 -7.59
CA ALA A 173 11.10 9.28 -6.47
C ALA A 173 9.99 9.03 -5.42
N VAL A 174 8.77 8.74 -5.84
CA VAL A 174 7.66 8.43 -4.92
C VAL A 174 7.87 7.11 -4.15
N THR A 175 8.52 6.11 -4.76
CA THR A 175 8.95 4.88 -4.07
C THR A 175 10.06 5.19 -3.06
N ALA A 176 11.04 6.04 -3.41
CA ALA A 176 12.07 6.49 -2.48
C ALA A 176 11.49 7.25 -1.27
N LEU A 177 10.47 8.11 -1.49
CA LEU A 177 9.72 8.75 -0.40
C LEU A 177 8.92 7.73 0.42
N ALA A 178 8.27 6.75 -0.20
CA ALA A 178 7.49 5.73 0.50
C ALA A 178 8.37 4.85 1.41
N ILE A 179 9.54 4.45 0.91
CA ILE A 179 10.59 3.76 1.66
C ILE A 179 11.00 4.62 2.87
N SER A 180 11.33 5.89 2.63
CA SER A 180 11.75 6.83 3.68
C SER A 180 10.68 7.01 4.76
N HIS A 181 9.42 7.19 4.37
CA HIS A 181 8.27 7.32 5.28
C HIS A 181 7.99 6.08 6.13
N LYS A 182 8.41 4.89 5.71
CA LYS A 182 8.20 3.63 6.45
C LYS A 182 9.50 2.97 6.90
N THR A 183 10.61 3.73 6.98
CA THR A 183 11.96 3.23 7.34
C THR A 183 11.94 2.36 8.60
N SER A 184 11.23 2.77 9.66
CA SER A 184 11.14 2.03 10.93
C SER A 184 10.48 0.65 10.81
N LEU A 185 9.57 0.44 9.85
CA LEU A 185 9.00 -0.87 9.55
C LEU A 185 9.96 -1.68 8.66
N LEU A 186 10.47 -1.04 7.61
CA LEU A 186 11.20 -1.67 6.51
C LEU A 186 12.65 -2.05 6.83
N ASP A 187 13.35 -1.24 7.62
CA ASP A 187 14.78 -1.44 7.90
C ASP A 187 15.04 -2.71 8.71
N SER A 188 14.10 -3.08 9.58
CA SER A 188 14.13 -4.31 10.38
C SER A 188 13.92 -5.61 9.59
N LEU A 189 13.52 -5.54 8.31
CA LEU A 189 13.16 -6.72 7.53
C LEU A 189 14.39 -7.52 7.09
N GLU A 190 14.36 -8.84 7.30
CA GLU A 190 15.29 -9.76 6.66
C GLU A 190 15.25 -9.59 5.12
N ILE A 191 16.41 -9.67 4.46
CA ILE A 191 16.53 -9.51 2.99
C ILE A 191 15.55 -10.42 2.23
N ARG A 192 15.28 -11.63 2.74
CA ARG A 192 14.26 -12.56 2.17
C ARG A 192 12.88 -11.93 2.08
N ASP A 193 12.44 -11.20 3.10
CA ASP A 193 11.08 -10.69 3.21
C ASP A 193 10.94 -9.25 2.69
N LEU A 194 12.02 -8.47 2.76
CA LEU A 194 12.17 -7.27 1.94
C LEU A 194 12.05 -7.63 0.45
N HIS A 195 12.78 -8.65 -0.04
CA HIS A 195 12.69 -9.11 -1.43
C HIS A 195 11.26 -9.47 -1.85
N LYS A 196 10.51 -10.19 -1.00
CA LYS A 196 9.09 -10.50 -1.27
C LYS A 196 8.26 -9.23 -1.42
N LEU A 197 8.43 -8.26 -0.51
CA LEU A 197 7.74 -6.97 -0.54
C LEU A 197 8.10 -6.16 -1.80
N VAL A 198 9.38 -6.04 -2.17
CA VAL A 198 9.81 -5.33 -3.40
C VAL A 198 9.13 -5.98 -4.61
N ARG A 199 9.35 -7.28 -4.81
CA ARG A 199 8.81 -8.08 -5.91
C ARG A 199 7.28 -8.06 -6.01
N ASP A 200 6.56 -7.88 -4.89
CA ASP A 200 5.10 -7.74 -4.89
C ASP A 200 4.62 -6.29 -5.04
N THR A 201 5.43 -5.30 -4.62
CA THR A 201 5.23 -3.88 -4.92
C THR A 201 5.36 -3.63 -6.41
N ASP A 202 6.38 -4.19 -7.05
CA ASP A 202 6.64 -4.07 -8.49
C ASP A 202 5.47 -4.56 -9.35
N LYS A 203 4.69 -5.54 -8.85
CA LYS A 203 3.49 -6.07 -9.53
C LYS A 203 2.25 -5.18 -9.35
N VAL A 204 2.09 -4.58 -8.18
CA VAL A 204 0.96 -3.69 -7.86
C VAL A 204 1.17 -2.31 -8.50
N PHE A 205 2.41 -1.84 -8.54
CA PHE A 205 2.82 -0.54 -9.04
C PHE A 205 3.89 -0.67 -10.14
N PRO A 206 3.58 -1.26 -11.31
CA PRO A 206 4.55 -1.43 -12.41
C PRO A 206 5.00 -0.10 -13.04
N ASN A 207 4.26 0.99 -12.79
CA ASN A 207 4.63 2.36 -13.14
C ASN A 207 4.41 3.23 -11.89
N PRO A 208 5.27 3.13 -10.85
CA PRO A 208 4.98 3.71 -9.54
C PRO A 208 5.01 5.24 -9.57
N GLY A 209 5.71 5.87 -10.51
CA GLY A 209 5.67 7.32 -10.74
C GLY A 209 4.28 7.89 -11.09
N ASN A 210 3.33 7.03 -11.50
CA ASN A 210 1.92 7.38 -11.73
C ASN A 210 1.04 7.08 -10.50
N SER A 211 1.62 6.78 -9.33
CA SER A 211 0.92 6.34 -8.12
C SER A 211 1.21 7.28 -6.95
N ASP A 212 0.22 7.52 -6.10
CA ASP A 212 0.38 8.39 -4.93
C ASP A 212 1.25 7.77 -3.84
N LEU A 213 2.00 8.62 -3.14
CA LEU A 213 2.77 8.24 -1.94
C LEU A 213 1.90 7.52 -0.90
N GLY A 214 0.66 7.97 -0.72
CA GLY A 214 -0.32 7.34 0.18
C GLY A 214 -0.73 5.93 -0.23
N LEU A 215 -0.79 5.63 -1.53
CA LEU A 215 -1.14 4.30 -2.03
C LEU A 215 -0.01 3.29 -1.81
N ILE A 216 1.24 3.67 -2.12
CA ILE A 216 2.41 2.81 -1.93
C ILE A 216 2.65 2.56 -0.43
N THR A 217 2.55 3.60 0.40
CA THR A 217 2.73 3.46 1.86
C THR A 217 1.62 2.64 2.52
N ALA A 218 0.36 2.79 2.10
CA ALA A 218 -0.74 1.94 2.58
C ALA A 218 -0.61 0.48 2.13
N PHE A 219 -0.05 0.21 0.93
CA PHE A 219 0.29 -1.16 0.53
C PHE A 219 1.38 -1.77 1.42
N PHE A 220 2.42 -1.01 1.77
CA PHE A 220 3.48 -1.49 2.66
C PHE A 220 2.91 -1.88 4.04
N GLU A 221 2.03 -1.06 4.61
CA GLU A 221 1.37 -1.37 5.88
C GLU A 221 0.48 -2.63 5.76
N ALA A 222 -0.44 -2.66 4.79
CA ALA A 222 -1.31 -3.81 4.55
C ALA A 222 -0.53 -5.11 4.29
N TYR A 223 0.60 -5.05 3.57
CA TYR A 223 1.42 -6.23 3.25
C TYR A 223 2.25 -6.72 4.43
N LEU A 224 2.71 -5.82 5.31
CA LEU A 224 3.48 -6.22 6.50
C LEU A 224 2.55 -6.72 7.62
N ASP A 225 1.39 -6.10 7.80
CA ASP A 225 0.36 -6.55 8.74
C ASP A 225 -0.34 -7.85 8.29
N ALA A 226 -0.33 -8.17 7.00
CA ALA A 226 -0.90 -9.41 6.48
C ALA A 226 -0.04 -10.65 6.82
N ASP A 227 -0.72 -11.72 7.20
CA ASP A 227 -0.15 -13.07 7.34
C ASP A 227 0.61 -13.52 6.08
N TYR A 228 1.63 -14.36 6.27
CA TYR A 228 2.45 -14.89 5.18
C TYR A 228 1.62 -15.57 4.07
N THR A 229 0.54 -16.26 4.45
CA THR A 229 -0.41 -16.92 3.54
C THR A 229 -1.29 -15.95 2.75
N ASP A 230 -1.37 -14.70 3.20
CA ASP A 230 -2.38 -13.73 2.79
C ASP A 230 -1.78 -12.62 1.93
N ARG A 231 -0.49 -12.31 2.12
CA ARG A 231 0.30 -11.43 1.24
C ARG A 231 0.12 -11.74 -0.24
N GLY A 232 0.17 -13.02 -0.63
CA GLY A 232 -0.02 -13.45 -2.02
C GLY A 232 -1.46 -13.36 -2.56
N LEU A 233 -2.45 -13.18 -1.69
CA LEU A 233 -3.84 -12.83 -2.06
C LEU A 233 -4.00 -11.31 -2.10
N LEU A 234 -3.47 -10.60 -1.08
CA LEU A 234 -3.44 -9.15 -0.99
C LEU A 234 -2.83 -8.50 -2.24
N THR A 235 -1.67 -8.98 -2.71
CA THR A 235 -1.05 -8.52 -3.95
C THR A 235 -1.99 -8.64 -5.15
N LYS A 236 -2.75 -9.74 -5.27
CA LYS A 236 -3.71 -9.94 -6.38
C LYS A 236 -4.88 -8.98 -6.31
N GLU A 237 -5.43 -8.74 -5.12
CA GLU A 237 -6.51 -7.78 -4.94
C GLU A 237 -6.03 -6.35 -5.24
N TRP A 238 -4.84 -5.96 -4.77
CA TRP A 238 -4.24 -4.68 -5.13
C TRP A 238 -3.94 -4.55 -6.63
N MET A 239 -3.51 -5.63 -7.31
CA MET A 239 -3.36 -5.65 -8.78
C MET A 239 -4.68 -5.48 -9.54
N LYS A 240 -5.81 -5.99 -9.02
CA LYS A 240 -7.15 -5.73 -9.59
C LYS A 240 -7.60 -4.26 -9.44
N GLY A 241 -7.03 -3.53 -8.49
CA GLY A 241 -7.48 -2.20 -8.07
C GLY A 241 -8.07 -2.15 -6.66
N ASN A 242 -8.32 -3.30 -6.02
CA ASN A 242 -8.96 -3.39 -4.71
C ASN A 242 -7.97 -3.03 -3.59
N ARG A 243 -8.10 -1.83 -3.02
CA ARG A 243 -7.23 -1.27 -1.97
C ARG A 243 -7.55 -1.80 -0.57
N VAL A 244 -7.66 -3.13 -0.43
CA VAL A 244 -8.03 -3.77 0.84
C VAL A 244 -6.86 -3.76 1.83
N SER A 245 -7.11 -3.44 3.11
CA SER A 245 -6.06 -3.40 4.14
C SER A 245 -5.72 -4.77 4.73
N ARG A 246 -6.61 -5.75 4.60
CA ARG A 246 -6.43 -7.13 5.07
C ARG A 246 -7.36 -8.07 4.29
N ILE A 247 -6.96 -9.33 4.13
CA ILE A 247 -7.82 -10.39 3.57
C ILE A 247 -8.81 -10.86 4.64
N THR A 248 -10.11 -10.87 4.33
CA THR A 248 -11.14 -11.38 5.24
C THR A 248 -11.11 -12.91 5.24
N ARG A 249 -11.04 -13.52 6.42
CA ARG A 249 -11.09 -14.98 6.60
C ARG A 249 -12.40 -15.42 7.25
N THR A 250 -12.88 -16.59 6.84
CA THR A 250 -13.94 -17.35 7.49
C THR A 250 -13.45 -17.92 8.83
N ALA A 251 -14.37 -18.41 9.68
CA ALA A 251 -14.02 -19.04 10.95
C ALA A 251 -13.18 -20.34 10.81
N SER A 252 -13.09 -20.93 9.61
CA SER A 252 -12.24 -22.08 9.29
C SER A 252 -10.86 -21.70 8.74
N GLY A 253 -10.58 -20.40 8.59
CA GLY A 253 -9.35 -19.89 7.96
C GLY A 253 -9.39 -19.86 6.43
N ALA A 254 -10.45 -20.34 5.77
CA ALA A 254 -10.61 -20.16 4.32
C ALA A 254 -10.85 -18.68 3.97
N ASN A 255 -10.45 -18.24 2.77
CA ASN A 255 -10.74 -16.89 2.27
C ASN A 255 -12.26 -16.65 2.24
N ALA A 256 -12.73 -15.54 2.80
CA ALA A 256 -14.15 -15.17 2.79
C ALA A 256 -14.56 -14.44 1.51
N GLY A 257 -13.62 -13.97 0.69
CA GLY A 257 -13.92 -13.19 -0.51
C GLY A 257 -14.11 -11.70 -0.25
N GLY A 258 -14.87 -11.04 -1.11
CA GLY A 258 -15.11 -9.59 -1.10
C GLY A 258 -14.17 -8.82 -2.05
N GLY A 259 -13.55 -9.54 -3.00
CA GLY A 259 -12.65 -9.00 -4.02
C GLY A 259 -13.25 -9.02 -5.43
N ASN A 260 -14.42 -9.63 -5.59
CA ASN A 260 -15.21 -9.56 -6.82
C ASN A 260 -16.26 -8.46 -6.69
N LYS A 261 -16.65 -7.88 -7.83
CA LYS A 261 -17.87 -7.05 -7.87
C LYS A 261 -19.10 -7.94 -7.65
N THR A 262 -20.15 -7.35 -7.10
CA THR A 262 -21.46 -8.00 -6.94
C THR A 262 -22.58 -7.06 -7.36
N ASP A 263 -23.80 -7.60 -7.49
CA ASP A 263 -25.09 -6.91 -7.69
C ASP A 263 -25.41 -5.78 -6.69
N ARG A 264 -24.60 -5.63 -5.65
CA ARG A 264 -24.71 -4.56 -4.64
C ARG A 264 -24.23 -3.23 -5.21
N ASN A 265 -24.76 -2.13 -4.68
CA ASN A 265 -24.27 -0.78 -5.00
C ASN A 265 -22.74 -0.71 -4.77
N PRO A 266 -21.91 -0.28 -5.75
CA PRO A 266 -20.45 -0.28 -5.63
C PRO A 266 -19.88 0.55 -4.46
N ASN A 267 -20.67 1.45 -3.88
CA ASN A 267 -20.28 2.24 -2.71
C ASN A 267 -20.56 1.53 -1.36
N LEU A 268 -21.22 0.37 -1.37
CA LEU A 268 -21.50 -0.42 -0.17
C LEU A 268 -20.30 -1.30 0.18
N VAL A 269 -19.62 -0.97 1.29
CA VAL A 269 -18.56 -1.82 1.86
C VAL A 269 -19.18 -3.13 2.36
N HIS A 270 -19.03 -4.21 1.58
CA HIS A 270 -19.56 -5.53 1.95
C HIS A 270 -18.61 -6.25 2.91
N THR A 271 -19.13 -6.67 4.07
CA THR A 271 -18.41 -7.36 5.13
C THR A 271 -19.25 -8.51 5.67
N LEU A 272 -18.64 -9.39 6.49
CA LEU A 272 -19.36 -10.45 7.19
C LEU A 272 -20.49 -9.93 8.10
N ASP A 273 -20.51 -8.64 8.45
CA ASP A 273 -21.57 -8.02 9.26
C ASP A 273 -22.70 -7.45 8.40
N THR A 274 -22.40 -6.92 7.20
CA THR A 274 -23.45 -6.50 6.25
C THR A 274 -24.13 -7.72 5.62
N LEU A 275 -23.36 -8.78 5.33
CA LEU A 275 -23.88 -10.10 4.99
C LEU A 275 -24.85 -10.64 6.04
N ASP A 276 -24.59 -10.43 7.33
CA ASP A 276 -25.47 -10.87 8.41
C ASP A 276 -26.86 -10.21 8.35
N VAL A 277 -26.89 -8.91 8.03
CA VAL A 277 -28.14 -8.16 7.84
C VAL A 277 -28.87 -8.60 6.57
N GLU A 278 -28.14 -8.95 5.50
CA GLU A 278 -28.71 -9.52 4.27
C GLU A 278 -29.32 -10.91 4.53
N ILE A 279 -28.63 -11.81 5.24
CA ILE A 279 -29.14 -13.13 5.65
C ILE A 279 -30.37 -12.98 6.54
N ALA A 280 -30.31 -12.10 7.55
CA ALA A 280 -31.45 -11.83 8.43
C ALA A 280 -32.66 -11.32 7.65
N ALA A 281 -32.47 -10.37 6.73
CA ALA A 281 -33.53 -9.86 5.86
C ALA A 281 -34.10 -10.94 4.93
N ALA A 282 -33.26 -11.82 4.37
CA ALA A 282 -33.69 -12.94 3.52
C ALA A 282 -34.58 -13.95 4.28
N THR A 283 -34.33 -14.17 5.58
CA THR A 283 -35.17 -15.04 6.43
C THR A 283 -36.53 -14.45 6.82
N LEU A 284 -36.80 -13.17 6.52
CA LEU A 284 -38.10 -12.57 6.77
C LEU A 284 -39.13 -13.00 5.70
N PRO A 285 -40.38 -13.31 6.09
CA PRO A 285 -41.39 -13.92 5.22
C PRO A 285 -42.05 -12.96 4.22
N MET A 286 -41.62 -11.69 4.18
CA MET A 286 -42.16 -10.65 3.31
C MET A 286 -41.28 -10.49 2.07
N ASP A 287 -41.91 -10.31 0.92
CA ASP A 287 -41.21 -10.04 -0.34
C ASP A 287 -41.00 -8.51 -0.49
N PHE A 288 -39.87 -8.10 -1.07
CA PHE A 288 -39.47 -6.68 -1.18
C PHE A 288 -38.33 -6.50 -2.21
N ASN A 289 -38.00 -5.24 -2.56
CA ASN A 289 -36.85 -4.94 -3.40
C ASN A 289 -35.57 -5.27 -2.63
N ILE A 290 -34.87 -6.35 -3.02
CA ILE A 290 -33.63 -6.76 -2.35
C ILE A 290 -32.50 -5.73 -2.45
N TYR A 291 -32.54 -4.84 -3.45
CA TYR A 291 -31.55 -3.77 -3.60
C TYR A 291 -31.88 -2.59 -2.68
N GLU A 292 -33.15 -2.20 -2.63
CA GLU A 292 -33.69 -1.15 -1.75
C GLU A 292 -34.44 -1.74 -0.54
N ILE A 293 -33.69 -2.34 0.38
CA ILE A 293 -34.26 -2.99 1.58
C ILE A 293 -35.03 -1.94 2.42
N PRO A 294 -36.37 -2.09 2.61
CA PRO A 294 -37.16 -1.06 3.29
C PRO A 294 -36.70 -0.80 4.73
N GLY A 295 -36.75 0.46 5.17
CA GLY A 295 -36.22 0.86 6.48
C GLY A 295 -36.85 0.16 7.70
N SER A 296 -38.04 -0.43 7.56
CA SER A 296 -38.67 -1.32 8.53
C SER A 296 -38.03 -2.72 8.55
N VAL A 297 -37.86 -3.32 7.36
CA VAL A 297 -37.20 -4.60 7.13
C VAL A 297 -35.75 -4.56 7.63
N TYR A 298 -35.01 -3.50 7.30
CA TYR A 298 -33.61 -3.31 7.74
C TYR A 298 -33.48 -3.19 9.27
N ARG A 299 -34.42 -2.50 9.94
CA ARG A 299 -34.47 -2.45 11.41
C ARG A 299 -34.75 -3.82 12.00
N ARG A 300 -35.76 -4.54 11.49
CA ARG A 300 -36.09 -5.89 11.97
C ARG A 300 -34.98 -6.90 11.72
N ALA A 301 -34.27 -6.80 10.60
CA ALA A 301 -33.08 -7.60 10.33
C ALA A 301 -31.96 -7.36 11.35
N LYS A 302 -31.71 -6.09 11.75
CA LYS A 302 -30.74 -5.78 12.82
C LYS A 302 -31.14 -6.33 14.20
N GLU A 303 -32.43 -6.32 14.54
CA GLU A 303 -32.93 -6.98 15.76
C GLU A 303 -32.69 -8.49 15.71
N VAL A 304 -32.99 -9.14 14.57
CA VAL A 304 -32.77 -10.57 14.34
C VAL A 304 -31.28 -10.94 14.48
N VAL A 305 -30.37 -10.12 13.96
CA VAL A 305 -28.91 -10.28 14.14
C VAL A 305 -28.51 -10.14 15.61
N LEU A 306 -28.96 -9.07 16.29
CA LEU A 306 -28.62 -8.76 17.68
C LEU A 306 -29.09 -9.84 18.65
N ASN A 307 -30.35 -10.28 18.51
CA ASN A 307 -30.98 -11.32 19.32
C ASN A 307 -30.53 -12.74 18.93
N LYS A 308 -29.82 -12.88 17.79
CA LYS A 308 -29.45 -14.17 17.16
C LYS A 308 -30.66 -15.09 16.99
N GLU A 309 -31.71 -14.57 16.38
CA GLU A 309 -32.97 -15.30 16.22
C GLU A 309 -32.83 -16.47 15.23
N SER A 310 -33.73 -17.44 15.34
CA SER A 310 -33.80 -18.60 14.44
C SER A 310 -34.81 -18.28 13.32
N PRO A 311 -34.54 -18.60 12.04
CA PRO A 311 -33.46 -19.44 11.53
C PRO A 311 -32.17 -18.71 11.16
N PHE A 312 -32.10 -17.38 11.34
CA PHE A 312 -30.96 -16.55 10.95
C PHE A 312 -29.63 -17.06 11.54
N LYS A 313 -29.58 -17.40 12.84
CA LYS A 313 -28.34 -17.82 13.51
C LYS A 313 -27.73 -19.08 12.88
N GLU A 314 -28.55 -20.03 12.42
CA GLU A 314 -28.09 -21.24 11.72
C GLU A 314 -27.56 -20.93 10.32
N TRP A 315 -28.28 -20.11 9.55
CA TRP A 315 -27.86 -19.66 8.22
C TRP A 315 -26.58 -18.83 8.25
N SER A 316 -26.47 -17.88 9.19
CA SER A 316 -25.27 -17.07 9.42
C SER A 316 -24.05 -17.93 9.72
N ALA A 317 -24.18 -18.91 10.62
CA ALA A 317 -23.09 -19.81 10.97
C ALA A 317 -22.57 -20.64 9.78
N ALA A 318 -23.47 -21.17 8.95
CA ALA A 318 -23.09 -21.98 7.79
C ALA A 318 -22.56 -21.13 6.61
N LEU A 319 -23.20 -20.00 6.30
CA LEU A 319 -22.74 -19.11 5.23
C LEU A 319 -21.40 -18.46 5.58
N ARG A 320 -21.16 -18.02 6.83
CA ARG A 320 -19.85 -17.53 7.29
C ARG A 320 -18.74 -18.60 7.33
N ALA A 321 -19.07 -19.88 7.27
CA ALA A 321 -18.10 -20.97 7.12
C ALA A 321 -17.78 -21.28 5.64
N THR A 322 -18.55 -20.73 4.71
CA THR A 322 -18.43 -21.00 3.27
C THR A 322 -17.32 -20.16 2.64
N PRO A 323 -16.33 -20.75 1.95
CA PRO A 323 -15.27 -20.00 1.26
C PRO A 323 -15.85 -19.08 0.17
N GLY A 324 -15.30 -17.88 0.03
CA GLY A 324 -15.74 -16.91 -0.97
C GLY A 324 -17.14 -16.31 -0.75
N ILE A 325 -17.76 -16.49 0.43
CA ILE A 325 -19.14 -16.06 0.70
C ILE A 325 -19.43 -14.57 0.37
N LEU A 326 -18.45 -13.68 0.54
CA LEU A 326 -18.56 -12.24 0.23
C LEU A 326 -18.40 -11.90 -1.25
N ASP A 327 -18.01 -12.86 -2.10
CA ASP A 327 -17.95 -12.67 -3.55
C ASP A 327 -19.29 -12.98 -4.24
N TYR A 328 -20.26 -13.64 -3.58
CA TYR A 328 -21.57 -13.97 -4.14
C TYR A 328 -22.55 -12.80 -4.14
N SER A 329 -23.44 -12.76 -5.13
CA SER A 329 -24.50 -11.74 -5.23
C SER A 329 -25.50 -11.79 -4.06
N ARG A 330 -26.09 -10.65 -3.70
CA ARG A 330 -27.20 -10.57 -2.76
C ARG A 330 -28.38 -11.40 -3.26
N ALA A 331 -28.67 -11.35 -4.57
CA ALA A 331 -29.70 -12.16 -5.19
C ALA A 331 -29.50 -13.68 -4.95
N ALA A 332 -28.28 -14.21 -5.11
CA ALA A 332 -27.99 -15.61 -4.85
C ALA A 332 -28.16 -16.00 -3.38
N ILE A 333 -27.70 -15.16 -2.44
CA ILE A 333 -27.88 -15.40 -0.99
C ILE A 333 -29.38 -15.39 -0.62
N PHE A 334 -30.15 -14.44 -1.16
CA PHE A 334 -31.60 -14.40 -0.94
C PHE A 334 -32.31 -15.60 -1.56
N ALA A 335 -31.98 -15.96 -2.81
CA ALA A 335 -32.57 -17.09 -3.52
C ALA A 335 -32.33 -18.41 -2.79
N LEU A 336 -31.09 -18.64 -2.33
CA LEU A 336 -30.68 -19.82 -1.57
C LEU A 336 -31.51 -19.97 -0.27
N ILE A 337 -31.66 -18.90 0.49
CA ILE A 337 -32.41 -18.92 1.76
C ILE A 337 -33.91 -19.11 1.51
N ARG A 338 -34.46 -18.43 0.50
CA ARG A 338 -35.91 -18.41 0.20
C ARG A 338 -36.41 -19.61 -0.59
N SER A 339 -35.50 -20.38 -1.20
CA SER A 339 -35.78 -21.65 -1.89
C SER A 339 -35.54 -22.89 -1.03
N ALA A 340 -35.02 -22.73 0.19
CA ALA A 340 -34.83 -23.83 1.13
C ALA A 340 -36.14 -24.27 1.79
N HIS A 341 -36.23 -25.55 2.16
CA HIS A 341 -37.38 -26.06 2.92
C HIS A 341 -37.45 -25.39 4.31
N PRO A 342 -38.62 -24.99 4.84
CA PRO A 342 -38.71 -24.19 6.07
C PRO A 342 -38.00 -24.79 7.29
N GLU A 343 -38.00 -26.12 7.45
CA GLU A 343 -37.34 -26.82 8.56
C GLU A 343 -35.84 -27.10 8.34
N PHE A 344 -35.28 -26.78 7.17
CA PHE A 344 -33.98 -27.32 6.74
C PHE A 344 -32.80 -26.85 7.61
N TYR A 345 -32.92 -25.66 8.19
CA TYR A 345 -31.91 -25.08 9.09
C TYR A 345 -31.70 -25.88 10.39
N HIS A 346 -32.67 -26.70 10.81
CA HIS A 346 -32.54 -27.57 11.98
C HIS A 346 -31.47 -28.67 11.84
N TYR A 347 -30.92 -28.88 10.64
CA TYR A 347 -30.00 -29.96 10.32
C TYR A 347 -28.66 -29.42 9.77
N PRO A 348 -27.73 -28.92 10.61
CA PRO A 348 -26.53 -28.20 10.15
C PRO A 348 -25.68 -28.91 9.09
N GLY A 349 -25.49 -30.22 9.20
CA GLY A 349 -24.76 -31.02 8.19
C GLY A 349 -25.48 -31.12 6.84
N ARG A 350 -26.82 -31.05 6.82
CA ARG A 350 -27.60 -30.94 5.58
C ARG A 350 -27.59 -29.50 5.06
N LEU A 351 -27.67 -28.51 5.95
CA LEU A 351 -27.60 -27.08 5.62
C LEU A 351 -26.33 -26.76 4.81
N GLN A 352 -25.16 -27.19 5.26
CA GLN A 352 -23.92 -27.00 4.50
C GLN A 352 -23.93 -27.78 3.17
N GLY A 353 -24.48 -29.00 3.15
CA GLY A 353 -24.62 -29.80 1.92
C GLY A 353 -25.50 -29.12 0.86
N TYR A 354 -26.55 -28.40 1.28
CA TYR A 354 -27.42 -27.60 0.41
C TYR A 354 -26.72 -26.32 -0.07
N ILE A 355 -26.06 -25.58 0.83
CA ILE A 355 -25.26 -24.40 0.45
C ILE A 355 -24.25 -24.78 -0.64
N ASN A 356 -23.48 -25.86 -0.43
CA ASN A 356 -22.49 -26.36 -1.39
C ASN A 356 -23.09 -26.87 -2.71
N ALA A 357 -24.40 -27.16 -2.78
CA ALA A 357 -25.07 -27.73 -3.95
C ALA A 357 -25.92 -26.70 -4.74
N TYR A 358 -26.32 -25.59 -4.11
CA TYR A 358 -27.22 -24.59 -4.69
C TYR A 358 -26.64 -23.17 -4.74
N LEU A 359 -25.58 -22.86 -3.97
CA LEU A 359 -24.86 -21.59 -4.08
C LEU A 359 -23.79 -21.69 -5.19
N THR A 360 -24.23 -21.90 -6.43
CA THR A 360 -23.38 -22.23 -7.60
C THR A 360 -23.34 -21.12 -8.66
N GLU A 361 -23.53 -19.87 -8.23
CA GLU A 361 -23.48 -18.68 -9.11
C GLU A 361 -22.07 -18.44 -9.66
N THR A 362 -21.99 -17.99 -10.92
CA THR A 362 -20.72 -17.70 -11.64
C THR A 362 -20.60 -16.27 -12.17
N ASP A 363 -21.71 -15.54 -12.32
CA ASP A 363 -21.72 -14.08 -12.50
C ASP A 363 -22.38 -13.47 -11.27
N HIS A 364 -21.58 -12.73 -10.50
CA HIS A 364 -22.02 -12.11 -9.25
C HIS A 364 -22.49 -10.66 -9.45
N GLU A 365 -22.10 -10.01 -10.57
CA GLU A 365 -22.45 -8.62 -10.90
C GLU A 365 -23.82 -8.55 -11.59
N ASN A 366 -24.21 -9.57 -12.36
CA ASN A 366 -25.45 -9.61 -13.15
C ASN A 366 -26.28 -10.89 -12.86
N PRO A 367 -26.90 -11.02 -11.66
CA PRO A 367 -27.68 -12.21 -11.31
C PRO A 367 -28.87 -12.43 -12.24
N SER A 368 -29.13 -13.70 -12.58
CA SER A 368 -30.14 -14.07 -13.56
C SER A 368 -31.58 -13.72 -13.13
N LYS A 369 -32.50 -13.59 -14.10
CA LYS A 369 -33.94 -13.37 -13.81
C LYS A 369 -34.55 -14.51 -12.96
N GLU A 370 -34.07 -15.74 -13.13
CA GLU A 370 -34.45 -16.89 -12.31
C GLU A 370 -33.97 -16.71 -10.86
N THR A 371 -32.70 -16.31 -10.67
CA THR A 371 -32.14 -15.95 -9.36
C THR A 371 -32.95 -14.86 -8.67
N LEU A 372 -33.30 -13.78 -9.40
CA LEU A 372 -34.09 -12.67 -8.86
C LEU A 372 -35.52 -13.08 -8.47
N THR A 373 -36.12 -13.98 -9.24
CA THR A 373 -37.46 -14.53 -8.96
C THR A 373 -37.42 -15.45 -7.73
N ALA A 374 -36.41 -16.31 -7.63
CA ALA A 374 -36.18 -17.17 -6.46
C ALA A 374 -35.83 -16.36 -5.19
N ALA A 375 -35.09 -15.26 -5.33
CA ALA A 375 -34.83 -14.27 -4.28
C ALA A 375 -36.09 -13.51 -3.84
N ARG A 376 -37.18 -13.58 -4.63
CA ARG A 376 -38.40 -12.80 -4.49
C ARG A 376 -38.12 -11.30 -4.41
N HIS A 377 -37.24 -10.84 -5.29
CA HIS A 377 -37.06 -9.43 -5.56
C HIS A 377 -38.35 -8.88 -6.19
N THR A 378 -38.99 -7.92 -5.52
CA THR A 378 -39.99 -7.07 -6.17
C THR A 378 -39.25 -5.92 -6.86
N PRO A 379 -39.37 -5.75 -8.19
CA PRO A 379 -38.96 -4.51 -8.84
C PRO A 379 -39.66 -3.31 -8.21
N GLU A 380 -39.10 -2.12 -8.39
CA GLU A 380 -39.90 -0.91 -8.30
C GLU A 380 -41.07 -1.04 -9.27
N LYS A 381 -42.30 -0.81 -8.80
CA LYS A 381 -43.42 -0.62 -9.70
C LYS A 381 -43.19 0.71 -10.40
N ASP A 382 -42.87 0.69 -11.69
CA ASP A 382 -42.98 1.89 -12.50
C ASP A 382 -44.44 2.38 -12.36
N ILE A 383 -44.61 3.64 -11.99
CA ILE A 383 -45.92 4.23 -11.70
C ILE A 383 -46.80 4.16 -12.97
N LEU A 384 -46.18 4.20 -14.15
CA LEU A 384 -46.86 4.00 -15.43
C LEU A 384 -47.40 2.57 -15.59
N GLU A 385 -46.75 1.55 -15.04
CA GLU A 385 -47.21 0.15 -15.13
C GLU A 385 -48.34 -0.16 -14.13
N GLU A 386 -48.36 0.51 -12.97
CA GLU A 386 -49.53 0.50 -12.07
C GLU A 386 -50.72 1.19 -12.76
N ILE A 387 -50.53 2.42 -13.27
CA ILE A 387 -51.57 3.19 -13.97
C ILE A 387 -52.10 2.45 -15.20
N ASN A 388 -51.22 1.88 -16.05
CA ASN A 388 -51.65 1.12 -17.22
C ASN A 388 -52.48 -0.12 -16.84
N ARG A 389 -52.16 -0.78 -15.72
CA ARG A 389 -52.91 -1.94 -15.24
C ARG A 389 -54.25 -1.54 -14.61
N GLU A 390 -54.30 -0.43 -13.88
CA GLU A 390 -55.54 0.14 -13.35
C GLU A 390 -56.48 0.57 -14.47
N VAL A 391 -55.98 1.30 -15.49
CA VAL A 391 -56.74 1.69 -16.70
C VAL A 391 -57.23 0.49 -17.52
N VAL A 392 -56.54 -0.66 -17.47
CA VAL A 392 -57.05 -1.91 -18.06
C VAL A 392 -58.20 -2.47 -17.22
N THR A 393 -58.07 -2.57 -15.90
CA THR A 393 -59.15 -3.07 -15.04
C THR A 393 -60.39 -2.16 -15.00
N GLU A 394 -60.24 -0.84 -15.08
CA GLU A 394 -61.38 0.08 -15.16
C GLU A 394 -62.19 -0.17 -16.45
N ARG A 395 -61.52 -0.40 -17.58
CA ARG A 395 -62.17 -0.72 -18.87
C ARG A 395 -62.91 -2.05 -18.84
N GLU A 396 -62.37 -3.07 -18.16
CA GLU A 396 -63.06 -4.35 -17.99
C GLU A 396 -64.35 -4.19 -17.13
N THR A 397 -64.39 -3.23 -16.21
CA THR A 397 -65.60 -2.91 -15.42
C THR A 397 -66.64 -2.01 -16.11
N GLU A 398 -66.30 -1.32 -17.21
CA GLU A 398 -67.27 -0.47 -17.93
C GLU A 398 -68.13 -1.24 -18.98
N GLU A 399 -67.70 -2.40 -19.47
CA GLU A 399 -68.49 -3.18 -20.45
C GLU A 399 -69.65 -3.99 -19.84
N GLU A 400 -69.66 -4.27 -18.52
CA GLU A 400 -70.69 -5.12 -17.91
C GLU A 400 -71.89 -4.33 -17.33
N LYS A 401 -72.76 -3.82 -18.22
CA LYS A 401 -74.12 -3.38 -17.84
C LYS A 401 -75.17 -3.72 -18.90
N PRO A 402 -76.31 -4.37 -18.55
CA PRO A 402 -77.08 -5.13 -19.53
C PRO A 402 -78.10 -4.30 -20.33
N GLN A 403 -78.32 -4.71 -21.58
CA GLN A 403 -79.49 -4.30 -22.37
C GLN A 403 -80.77 -5.03 -21.92
N PRO A 404 -81.96 -4.42 -22.10
CA PRO A 404 -83.23 -5.01 -21.67
C PRO A 404 -83.69 -6.15 -22.59
N SER A 405 -84.27 -7.19 -21.97
CA SER A 405 -84.97 -8.28 -22.66
C SER A 405 -86.38 -7.88 -23.08
N ASP A 406 -86.83 -8.34 -24.25
CA ASP A 406 -88.26 -8.63 -24.45
C ASP A 406 -88.47 -9.86 -25.35
N ALA A 407 -89.64 -10.48 -25.21
CA ALA A 407 -89.91 -11.90 -25.46
C ALA A 407 -89.69 -12.45 -26.90
N MET A 408 -89.26 -13.72 -27.01
CA MET A 408 -90.16 -14.83 -27.39
C MET A 408 -89.56 -16.23 -27.15
N ALA A 409 -90.41 -17.26 -27.14
CA ALA A 409 -90.08 -18.63 -26.72
C ALA A 409 -89.40 -19.50 -27.79
N GLY A 410 -88.60 -20.48 -27.35
CA GLY A 410 -88.02 -21.57 -28.16
C GLY A 410 -87.45 -22.66 -27.25
N GLU A 411 -87.87 -23.91 -27.45
CA GLU A 411 -87.63 -25.04 -26.53
C GLU A 411 -86.62 -26.06 -27.10
N GLN A 412 -86.00 -26.89 -26.23
CA GLN A 412 -85.31 -28.16 -26.54
C GLN A 412 -83.96 -28.07 -27.32
N ALA A 413 -83.00 -29.03 -27.22
CA ALA A 413 -82.76 -30.10 -26.24
C ALA A 413 -81.29 -30.63 -26.33
N THR A 414 -80.94 -31.55 -25.43
CA THR A 414 -79.64 -32.24 -25.24
C THR A 414 -79.16 -33.16 -26.38
N THR A 415 -77.83 -33.22 -26.61
CA THR A 415 -76.91 -34.42 -26.56
C THR A 415 -75.53 -33.99 -27.10
N GLU A 416 -74.42 -34.08 -26.36
CA GLU A 416 -73.58 -35.26 -26.06
C GLU A 416 -72.70 -35.83 -27.21
N THR A 417 -71.38 -35.67 -27.02
CA THR A 417 -70.37 -36.76 -27.02
C THR A 417 -69.57 -37.12 -28.31
N MET A 418 -68.24 -37.20 -28.09
CA MET A 418 -67.15 -37.91 -28.83
C MET A 418 -66.51 -37.34 -30.11
N GLU A 419 -65.18 -37.39 -30.12
CA GLU A 419 -64.28 -37.37 -31.30
C GLU A 419 -64.33 -38.70 -32.09
N PRO A 420 -63.63 -38.80 -33.23
CA PRO A 420 -62.34 -39.51 -33.15
C PRO A 420 -61.17 -38.94 -33.99
N ASP A 421 -59.97 -39.33 -33.58
CA ASP A 421 -58.64 -39.13 -34.21
C ASP A 421 -58.43 -39.96 -35.50
N THR A 422 -57.55 -39.54 -36.44
CA THR A 422 -56.59 -40.40 -37.22
C THR A 422 -55.73 -39.69 -38.30
N THR A 423 -54.42 -39.58 -38.05
CA THR A 423 -53.24 -39.94 -38.91
C THR A 423 -53.03 -39.53 -40.40
N GLU A 424 -51.84 -38.92 -40.62
CA GLU A 424 -50.79 -39.17 -41.66
C GLU A 424 -51.03 -39.14 -43.20
N HIS A 425 -50.43 -38.14 -43.89
CA HIS A 425 -49.35 -38.26 -44.93
C HIS A 425 -49.04 -36.88 -45.57
N GLY A 426 -47.87 -36.58 -46.18
CA GLY A 426 -46.61 -37.33 -46.23
C GLY A 426 -45.67 -36.98 -47.42
N GLN A 427 -44.81 -35.94 -47.28
CA GLN A 427 -43.58 -35.67 -48.10
C GLN A 427 -43.80 -35.32 -49.61
N ASN A 428 -42.85 -34.89 -50.47
CA ASN A 428 -41.43 -34.40 -50.48
C ASN A 428 -41.23 -33.60 -51.81
N ALA A 429 -40.24 -32.75 -52.16
CA ALA A 429 -39.02 -32.14 -51.58
C ALA A 429 -38.93 -30.66 -52.12
N GLN A 430 -37.86 -29.86 -52.34
CA GLN A 430 -36.37 -29.88 -52.43
C GLN A 430 -35.85 -28.50 -51.93
N SER A 431 -34.83 -28.37 -51.07
CA SER A 431 -33.36 -28.33 -51.31
C SER A 431 -32.78 -27.11 -52.06
N LEU A 432 -32.04 -26.23 -51.35
CA LEU A 432 -30.63 -25.84 -51.62
C LEU A 432 -30.09 -24.79 -50.61
N ASP A 433 -28.77 -24.79 -50.36
CA ASP A 433 -28.05 -23.86 -49.47
C ASP A 433 -27.51 -22.60 -50.17
N ALA A 434 -27.47 -21.45 -49.45
CA ALA A 434 -26.27 -20.58 -49.27
C ALA A 434 -26.57 -19.17 -48.66
N GLN A 435 -26.01 -18.92 -47.47
CA GLN A 435 -25.56 -17.63 -46.88
C GLN A 435 -26.25 -16.27 -47.21
N SER A 436 -26.82 -15.61 -46.19
CA SER A 436 -26.34 -14.31 -45.62
C SER A 436 -27.44 -13.31 -45.14
N GLN A 437 -27.17 -12.69 -43.97
CA GLN A 437 -27.68 -11.44 -43.35
C GLN A 437 -28.94 -10.70 -43.86
N VAL A 438 -29.97 -10.62 -43.00
CA VAL A 438 -30.86 -9.44 -42.74
C VAL A 438 -31.28 -9.52 -41.25
N SER A 439 -30.74 -8.72 -40.31
CA SER A 439 -31.02 -7.31 -39.95
C SER A 439 -32.26 -7.08 -39.06
N SER A 440 -32.05 -6.40 -37.93
CA SER A 440 -33.07 -6.05 -36.93
C SER A 440 -33.97 -4.88 -37.36
N ALA A 441 -35.29 -5.00 -37.19
CA ALA A 441 -36.22 -3.86 -37.26
C ALA A 441 -37.55 -4.14 -36.54
N ASN A 442 -37.78 -3.45 -35.40
CA ASN A 442 -39.07 -2.88 -34.96
C ASN A 442 -39.00 -2.41 -33.49
N GLN A 443 -38.17 -1.40 -33.23
CA GLN A 443 -38.40 -0.48 -32.12
C GLN A 443 -39.03 0.78 -32.71
N VAL A 444 -40.21 1.18 -32.24
CA VAL A 444 -40.86 2.42 -32.67
C VAL A 444 -40.16 3.59 -31.98
N LYS A 445 -39.18 4.17 -32.68
CA LYS A 445 -38.42 5.31 -32.19
C LYS A 445 -39.23 6.60 -32.35
N VAL A 446 -39.96 7.00 -31.31
CA VAL A 446 -40.64 8.30 -31.24
C VAL A 446 -39.62 9.42 -31.45
N THR A 447 -39.89 10.31 -32.40
CA THR A 447 -38.95 11.37 -32.80
C THR A 447 -39.22 12.66 -32.03
N ALA A 448 -38.19 13.48 -31.79
CA ALA A 448 -38.32 14.72 -31.00
C ALA A 448 -39.35 15.71 -31.59
N ASP A 449 -39.45 15.78 -32.93
CA ASP A 449 -40.46 16.61 -33.62
C ASP A 449 -41.91 16.18 -33.34
N GLU A 450 -42.12 14.90 -33.01
CA GLU A 450 -43.43 14.32 -32.73
C GLU A 450 -43.89 14.68 -31.32
N VAL A 451 -42.98 14.63 -30.35
CA VAL A 451 -43.17 15.17 -28.99
C VAL A 451 -43.44 16.67 -29.03
N ASN A 452 -42.68 17.42 -29.84
CA ASN A 452 -42.84 18.87 -29.99
C ASN A 452 -44.20 19.24 -30.63
N LYS A 453 -44.67 18.46 -31.61
CA LYS A 453 -46.04 18.56 -32.16
C LYS A 453 -47.13 18.36 -31.08
N ILE A 454 -46.97 17.36 -30.22
CA ILE A 454 -47.93 17.08 -29.14
C ILE A 454 -47.95 18.24 -28.13
N MET A 455 -46.78 18.76 -27.74
CA MET A 455 -46.69 19.92 -26.84
C MET A 455 -47.33 21.19 -27.43
N GLN A 456 -47.13 21.46 -28.73
CA GLN A 456 -47.77 22.60 -29.40
C GLN A 456 -49.29 22.43 -29.54
N ALA A 457 -49.78 21.21 -29.78
CA ALA A 457 -51.21 20.92 -29.84
C ALA A 457 -51.92 21.07 -28.48
N ALA A 458 -51.21 20.85 -27.37
CA ALA A 458 -51.73 21.02 -26.00
C ALA A 458 -51.70 22.49 -25.50
N ASN A 459 -51.03 23.40 -26.21
CA ASN A 459 -50.90 24.82 -25.86
C ASN A 459 -50.33 25.08 -24.44
N ILE A 460 -49.42 24.22 -23.98
CA ILE A 460 -48.80 24.30 -22.65
C ILE A 460 -47.55 25.18 -22.72
N SER A 461 -47.61 26.38 -22.11
CA SER A 461 -46.40 27.14 -21.78
C SER A 461 -45.56 26.34 -20.78
N GLN A 462 -44.24 26.28 -20.99
CA GLN A 462 -43.36 25.65 -19.99
C GLN A 462 -43.44 26.41 -18.65
N PRO A 463 -43.39 25.69 -17.51
CA PRO A 463 -43.18 26.32 -16.22
C PRO A 463 -41.77 26.90 -16.12
N ASP A 464 -41.65 28.04 -15.45
CA ASP A 464 -40.39 28.77 -15.32
C ASP A 464 -39.30 27.93 -14.64
N ALA A 465 -38.09 27.93 -15.18
CA ALA A 465 -37.02 27.02 -14.74
C ALA A 465 -36.65 27.24 -13.26
N ASP A 466 -36.66 28.49 -12.82
CA ASP A 466 -36.40 28.88 -11.43
C ASP A 466 -37.44 28.31 -10.45
N LYS A 467 -38.68 28.07 -10.89
CA LYS A 467 -39.72 27.45 -10.05
C LYS A 467 -39.46 25.96 -9.81
N LEU A 468 -38.92 25.24 -10.80
CA LEU A 468 -38.51 23.85 -10.64
C LEU A 468 -37.23 23.73 -9.77
N LEU A 469 -36.33 24.71 -9.88
CA LEU A 469 -35.15 24.83 -9.00
C LEU A 469 -35.52 25.15 -7.54
N ALA A 470 -36.52 26.02 -7.31
CA ALA A 470 -37.05 26.28 -5.96
C ALA A 470 -37.69 25.03 -5.34
N VAL A 471 -38.54 24.30 -6.08
CA VAL A 471 -39.17 23.05 -5.59
C VAL A 471 -38.11 22.00 -5.25
N SER A 472 -37.08 21.82 -6.09
CA SER A 472 -36.01 20.84 -5.83
C SER A 472 -35.07 21.23 -4.68
N ARG A 473 -35.05 22.51 -4.26
CA ARG A 473 -34.39 23.00 -3.03
C ARG A 473 -35.26 22.86 -1.78
N GLY A 474 -36.52 22.45 -1.92
CA GLY A 474 -37.47 22.36 -0.80
C GLY A 474 -38.12 23.70 -0.43
N GLU A 475 -38.13 24.68 -1.35
CA GLU A 475 -38.82 25.95 -1.17
C GLU A 475 -40.30 25.83 -1.61
N PHE A 476 -41.20 26.56 -0.95
CA PHE A 476 -42.64 26.54 -1.29
C PHE A 476 -42.92 27.35 -2.55
N VAL A 477 -43.50 26.72 -3.57
CA VAL A 477 -43.89 27.38 -4.84
C VAL A 477 -45.40 27.34 -5.02
N GLU A 478 -46.01 28.51 -5.03
CA GLU A 478 -47.46 28.68 -5.23
C GLU A 478 -47.91 28.09 -6.56
N GLY A 479 -48.92 27.20 -6.50
CA GLY A 479 -49.45 26.47 -7.65
C GLY A 479 -48.71 25.18 -8.01
N ILE A 480 -47.62 24.81 -7.31
CA ILE A 480 -46.90 23.54 -7.52
C ILE A 480 -46.73 22.75 -6.21
N SER A 481 -46.48 23.41 -5.08
CA SER A 481 -46.39 22.77 -3.76
C SER A 481 -47.77 22.57 -3.11
N ASP A 482 -48.03 21.41 -2.51
CA ASP A 482 -49.27 21.16 -1.75
C ASP A 482 -49.39 22.11 -0.54
N PRO A 483 -50.44 22.95 -0.44
CA PRO A 483 -50.66 23.85 0.68
C PRO A 483 -50.98 23.18 2.03
N ASN A 484 -51.17 21.86 2.07
CA ASN A 484 -51.59 21.10 3.25
C ASN A 484 -50.51 20.13 3.77
N ASP A 485 -49.36 20.03 3.09
CA ASP A 485 -48.24 19.20 3.55
C ASP A 485 -47.68 19.72 4.89
N PRO A 486 -47.62 18.87 5.94
CA PRO A 486 -47.22 19.29 7.28
C PRO A 486 -45.77 19.78 7.42
N LYS A 487 -44.92 19.65 6.38
CA LYS A 487 -43.59 20.27 6.36
C LYS A 487 -43.65 21.81 6.26
N TRP A 488 -44.76 22.38 5.78
CA TRP A 488 -44.93 23.83 5.62
C TRP A 488 -45.48 24.49 6.88
N VAL A 489 -44.58 24.90 7.78
CA VAL A 489 -44.95 25.62 9.01
C VAL A 489 -45.53 27.00 8.67
N LYS A 490 -46.83 27.19 8.95
CA LYS A 490 -47.52 28.46 8.75
C LYS A 490 -47.00 29.54 9.70
N GLY A 491 -46.21 30.48 9.16
CA GLY A 491 -45.96 31.78 9.80
C GLY A 491 -44.51 32.14 10.11
N ILE A 492 -43.57 31.94 9.18
CA ILE A 492 -42.26 32.62 9.23
C ILE A 492 -41.95 33.21 7.84
N GLN A 493 -42.03 34.54 7.70
CA GLN A 493 -41.57 35.27 6.52
C GLN A 493 -40.37 36.16 6.88
N THR A 494 -39.49 36.36 5.90
CA THR A 494 -38.41 37.37 5.86
C THR A 494 -37.35 37.30 6.97
N ARG A 495 -36.29 36.53 6.69
CA ARG A 495 -34.92 37.07 6.74
C ARG A 495 -34.02 36.36 5.71
N ASP A 496 -32.83 36.91 5.52
CA ASP A 496 -31.68 36.31 4.80
C ASP A 496 -31.73 36.21 3.26
N SER A 497 -32.51 37.07 2.60
CA SER A 497 -32.38 37.35 1.15
C SER A 497 -31.16 38.22 0.78
N VAL A 498 -30.12 38.29 1.62
CA VAL A 498 -28.98 39.22 1.48
C VAL A 498 -27.64 38.60 1.92
N ASN A 499 -27.24 37.43 1.40
CA ASN A 499 -25.80 37.05 1.40
C ASN A 499 -25.35 35.98 0.37
N GLN A 500 -25.80 36.04 -0.89
CA GLN A 500 -25.34 35.12 -1.96
C GLN A 500 -24.92 35.84 -3.26
N ASN A 501 -24.21 36.98 -3.14
CA ASN A 501 -23.70 37.74 -4.29
C ASN A 501 -22.30 38.34 -4.00
N GLN A 502 -21.30 37.50 -3.71
CA GLN A 502 -19.90 37.95 -3.58
C GLN A 502 -18.85 37.00 -4.20
N HIS A 503 -19.10 35.69 -4.34
CA HIS A 503 -18.00 34.75 -4.59
C HIS A 503 -17.51 34.58 -6.04
N GLU A 504 -18.15 35.21 -7.04
CA GLU A 504 -17.74 35.12 -8.45
C GLU A 504 -16.86 36.30 -8.94
N SER A 505 -16.76 37.39 -8.19
CA SER A 505 -16.04 38.60 -8.64
C SER A 505 -14.52 38.47 -8.59
N GLU A 506 -13.97 37.71 -7.62
CA GLU A 506 -12.53 37.75 -7.30
C GLU A 506 -11.64 36.87 -8.20
N ARG A 507 -12.20 36.13 -9.17
CA ARG A 507 -11.44 35.15 -9.97
C ARG A 507 -10.72 35.75 -11.20
N ASN A 508 -11.05 36.97 -11.62
CA ASN A 508 -10.52 37.54 -12.87
C ASN A 508 -9.33 38.51 -12.69
N ASP A 509 -9.17 39.17 -11.54
CA ASP A 509 -8.16 40.23 -11.38
C ASP A 509 -6.74 39.72 -11.04
N GLN A 510 -6.61 38.50 -10.51
CA GLN A 510 -5.29 37.94 -10.11
C GLN A 510 -4.39 37.49 -11.28
N LYS A 511 -4.64 37.97 -12.50
CA LYS A 511 -3.78 37.68 -13.68
C LYS A 511 -3.15 38.91 -14.32
N ALA A 512 -3.24 40.08 -13.67
CA ALA A 512 -2.80 41.35 -14.23
C ALA A 512 -1.97 42.24 -13.30
N GLU A 513 -1.17 41.69 -12.37
CA GLU A 513 -0.07 42.47 -11.75
C GLU A 513 1.07 41.59 -11.19
N GLN A 514 2.12 41.36 -11.99
CA GLN A 514 3.45 40.98 -11.50
C GLN A 514 4.53 41.84 -12.18
N ASN A 515 4.87 42.97 -11.55
CA ASN A 515 6.15 43.65 -11.75
C ASN A 515 6.54 44.46 -10.49
N SER A 516 7.62 43.99 -9.85
CA SER A 516 8.52 44.56 -8.82
C SER A 516 8.73 46.10 -8.74
N PRO A 517 9.38 46.65 -7.67
CA PRO A 517 9.60 46.12 -6.30
C PRO A 517 9.55 47.19 -5.14
N ASN A 518 9.75 46.72 -3.88
CA ASN A 518 10.33 47.43 -2.71
C ASN A 518 9.65 48.70 -2.14
N ALA A 519 9.29 48.67 -0.83
CA ALA A 519 10.09 49.33 0.24
C ALA A 519 9.42 49.31 1.66
N LEU A 520 10.24 49.06 2.68
CA LEU A 520 10.23 49.61 4.06
C LEU A 520 9.02 49.45 5.03
N GLN A 521 9.34 48.82 6.17
CA GLN A 521 9.14 49.29 7.57
C GLN A 521 7.89 48.94 8.42
N ASN A 522 8.21 48.37 9.60
CA ASN A 522 7.61 48.51 10.94
C ASN A 522 6.27 47.78 11.26
N GLU A 523 6.39 46.69 12.03
CA GLU A 523 5.91 46.49 13.43
C GLU A 523 4.53 47.04 13.92
N PRO A 524 3.89 46.40 14.93
CA PRO A 524 4.49 45.53 15.97
C PRO A 524 3.79 44.18 16.22
N GLU A 525 4.31 43.45 17.21
CA GLU A 525 3.87 42.13 17.68
C GLU A 525 2.47 42.12 18.33
N THR A 526 1.72 41.03 18.15
CA THR A 526 0.67 40.63 19.10
C THR A 526 0.63 39.11 19.33
N LYS A 527 1.37 38.66 20.35
CA LYS A 527 1.16 37.47 21.20
C LYS A 527 0.39 36.29 20.60
N GLN A 528 1.13 35.22 20.27
CA GLN A 528 0.56 33.86 20.28
C GLN A 528 0.16 33.45 21.70
N SER A 529 -0.84 32.57 21.81
CA SER A 529 -1.23 31.90 23.06
C SER A 529 -0.76 30.46 23.05
N GLU A 530 -0.19 29.99 24.16
CA GLU A 530 0.28 28.61 24.32
C GLU A 530 -0.88 27.60 24.34
N PRO A 531 -0.72 26.40 23.77
CA PRO A 531 -1.67 25.31 23.97
C PRO A 531 -1.55 24.73 25.38
N VAL A 532 -2.64 24.73 26.13
CA VAL A 532 -2.69 24.18 27.50
C VAL A 532 -2.41 22.67 27.47
N ALA A 533 -1.43 22.23 28.28
CA ALA A 533 -1.10 20.81 28.43
C ALA A 533 -2.29 20.03 29.02
N GLN A 534 -2.68 18.93 28.38
CA GLN A 534 -3.67 18.00 28.93
C GLN A 534 -3.02 17.12 29.99
N GLN A 535 -3.67 17.01 31.15
CA GLN A 535 -3.15 16.35 32.33
C GLN A 535 -3.39 14.83 32.23
N GLU A 536 -2.33 14.03 32.18
CA GLU A 536 -2.46 12.57 32.19
C GLU A 536 -3.07 12.07 33.51
N VAL A 537 -3.95 11.07 33.41
CA VAL A 537 -4.64 10.48 34.57
C VAL A 537 -3.75 9.40 35.19
N GLU A 538 -3.35 9.60 36.46
CA GLU A 538 -2.55 8.62 37.20
C GLU A 538 -3.25 7.25 37.28
N LYS A 539 -2.52 6.19 36.89
CA LYS A 539 -2.98 4.80 37.03
C LYS A 539 -2.52 4.25 38.38
N VAL A 540 -3.47 3.99 39.28
CA VAL A 540 -3.22 3.35 40.58
C VAL A 540 -3.15 1.83 40.40
N CYS A 541 -2.17 1.16 41.03
CA CYS A 541 -2.16 -0.30 41.08
C CYS A 541 -3.26 -0.83 42.03
N THR A 542 -4.19 -1.62 41.52
CA THR A 542 -5.32 -2.17 42.29
C THR A 542 -4.95 -3.24 43.32
N ALA A 543 -3.70 -3.74 43.32
CA ALA A 543 -3.21 -4.70 44.30
C ALA A 543 -2.54 -4.05 45.53
N CYS A 544 -1.83 -2.93 45.35
CA CYS A 544 -1.02 -2.30 46.42
C CYS A 544 -1.32 -0.81 46.68
N GLY A 545 -2.14 -0.14 45.84
CA GLY A 545 -2.65 1.21 46.07
C GLY A 545 -1.66 2.37 45.86
N GLN A 546 -0.45 2.11 45.37
CA GLN A 546 0.53 3.16 45.06
C GLN A 546 0.31 3.78 43.66
N THR A 547 0.64 5.08 43.53
CA THR A 547 0.79 5.79 42.26
C THR A 547 2.27 5.95 41.91
N GLY A 548 2.61 5.67 40.65
CA GLY A 548 3.97 5.74 40.12
C GLY A 548 4.01 5.21 38.69
N GLY A 549 4.70 5.93 37.79
CA GLY A 549 4.71 5.62 36.37
C GLY A 549 5.63 4.43 36.02
N GLY A 550 5.02 3.30 35.65
CA GLY A 550 5.71 2.15 35.05
C GLY A 550 6.17 1.07 36.05
N ASN A 551 5.54 -0.11 35.96
CA ASN A 551 5.89 -1.40 36.58
C ASN A 551 6.42 -1.38 38.04
N CYS A 552 5.56 -1.75 38.98
CA CYS A 552 5.97 -2.10 40.35
C CYS A 552 6.73 -3.45 40.36
N PRO A 553 8.02 -3.51 40.75
CA PRO A 553 8.83 -4.72 40.61
C PRO A 553 8.52 -5.81 41.65
N ASP A 554 7.81 -5.49 42.73
CA ASP A 554 7.42 -6.44 43.78
C ASP A 554 6.05 -7.13 43.52
N CYS A 555 5.38 -6.78 42.41
CA CYS A 555 4.11 -7.36 41.97
C CYS A 555 4.28 -7.95 40.56
N GLY A 556 4.88 -9.15 40.50
CA GLY A 556 5.39 -9.79 39.28
C GLY A 556 4.39 -10.11 38.18
#